data_AF-A0A932D048-F1
#
_entry.id   AF-A0A932D048-F1
#
_cell.length_a   1.000
_cell.length_b   1.000
_cell.length_c   1.000
_cell.angle_alpha   90.00
_cell.angle_beta   90.00
_cell.angle_gamma   90.00
#
_symmetry.space_group_name_H-M   'P 1'
#
loop_
_entity.id
_entity.type
_entity.pdbx_description
1 polymer ?
#
loop_
_entity_poly.entity_id
_entity_poly.type
_entity_poly.pdbx_seq_one_letter_code
_entity_poly.pdbx_strand_id
1 'polypeptide(L)'
;MEIFLDKKAVKQIRLSAQDAIEEGDTETLREDIIDAFTEEQVEEIERRLDSGDFFEFLTELLDEWSGDDIDELFELIETQLGDVSIDLKYELAEGGDDDGKEADVDDDEDVDDDDDLDEEEEEEEEKKDRGDY
;
A
#
# COMPACT_ATOMS: atom_id res chain seq x y z
N MET A 1 3.84 9.49 17.66
CA MET A 1 4.54 8.22 17.34
C MET A 1 5.38 8.48 16.10
N GLU A 2 6.41 7.69 15.83
CA GLU A 2 7.15 7.74 14.56
C GLU A 2 7.00 6.38 13.90
N ILE A 3 6.65 6.36 12.61
CA ILE A 3 6.53 5.16 11.78
C ILE A 3 7.39 5.37 10.54
N PHE A 4 8.11 4.33 10.13
CA PHE A 4 8.98 4.35 8.96
C PHE A 4 8.58 3.22 8.03
N LEU A 5 8.22 3.54 6.79
CA LEU A 5 7.98 2.57 5.72
C LEU A 5 9.26 2.41 4.90
N ASP A 6 9.77 1.18 4.83
CA ASP A 6 10.92 0.86 4.00
C ASP A 6 10.58 0.87 2.50
N LYS A 7 11.61 1.03 1.67
CA LYS A 7 11.52 1.15 0.21
C LYS A 7 10.71 0.06 -0.49
N LYS A 8 10.51 -1.13 0.12
CA LYS A 8 9.65 -2.18 -0.46
C LYS A 8 8.18 -1.87 -0.27
N ALA A 9 7.75 -1.55 0.95
CA ALA A 9 6.39 -1.12 1.23
C ALA A 9 6.01 0.12 0.41
N VAL A 10 6.92 1.09 0.29
CA VAL A 10 6.70 2.30 -0.52
C VAL A 10 6.56 1.99 -2.01
N LYS A 11 7.39 1.08 -2.55
CA LYS A 11 7.26 0.64 -3.96
C LYS A 11 5.91 -0.05 -4.19
N GLN A 12 5.48 -0.90 -3.26
CA GLN A 12 4.23 -1.64 -3.36
C GLN A 12 3.02 -0.71 -3.37
N ILE A 13 2.89 0.18 -2.36
CA ILE A 13 1.84 1.20 -2.31
C ILE A 13 1.83 2.05 -3.60
N ARG A 14 3.00 2.47 -4.10
CA ARG A 14 3.08 3.28 -5.33
C ARG A 14 2.65 2.52 -6.59
N LEU A 15 2.87 1.21 -6.67
CA LEU A 15 2.41 0.38 -7.79
C LEU A 15 0.88 0.25 -7.75
N SER A 16 0.33 -0.21 -6.63
CA SER A 16 -1.11 -0.40 -6.46
C SER A 16 -1.89 0.93 -6.50
N ALA A 17 -1.24 2.07 -6.19
CA ALA A 17 -1.80 3.40 -6.37
C ALA A 17 -1.86 3.81 -7.85
N GLN A 18 -0.86 3.43 -8.66
CA GLN A 18 -0.94 3.65 -10.11
C GLN A 18 -2.05 2.78 -10.72
N ASP A 19 -2.14 1.51 -10.33
CA ASP A 19 -3.19 0.60 -10.80
C ASP A 19 -4.59 1.11 -10.38
N ALA A 20 -4.72 1.65 -9.17
CA ALA A 20 -5.97 2.29 -8.71
C ALA A 20 -6.37 3.54 -9.52
N ILE A 21 -5.40 4.33 -10.00
CA ILE A 21 -5.63 5.46 -10.91
C ILE A 21 -6.06 4.98 -12.30
N GLU A 22 -5.45 3.90 -12.82
CA GLU A 22 -5.72 3.39 -14.17
C GLU A 22 -7.00 2.55 -14.28
N GLU A 23 -7.34 1.76 -13.25
CA GLU A 23 -8.56 0.92 -13.22
C GLU A 23 -9.74 1.58 -12.50
N GLY A 24 -9.50 2.51 -11.58
CA GLY A 24 -10.53 3.17 -10.76
C GLY A 24 -11.02 2.33 -9.59
N ASP A 25 -10.20 1.40 -9.08
CA ASP A 25 -10.50 0.55 -7.93
C ASP A 25 -9.40 0.67 -6.87
N THR A 26 -9.78 0.92 -5.62
CA THR A 26 -8.84 1.12 -4.51
C THR A 26 -8.81 -0.05 -3.51
N GLU A 27 -9.41 -1.20 -3.83
CA GLU A 27 -9.50 -2.31 -2.87
C GLU A 27 -8.12 -2.92 -2.60
N THR A 28 -7.34 -3.21 -3.65
CA THR A 28 -5.95 -3.70 -3.54
C THR A 28 -5.02 -2.67 -2.91
N LEU A 29 -5.09 -1.41 -3.35
CA LEU A 29 -4.32 -0.30 -2.76
C LEU A 29 -4.51 -0.22 -1.23
N ARG A 30 -5.75 -0.34 -0.74
CA ARG A 30 -6.04 -0.34 0.69
C ARG A 30 -5.40 -1.51 1.42
N GLU A 31 -5.38 -2.70 0.83
CA GLU A 31 -4.73 -3.88 1.40
C GLU A 31 -3.20 -3.70 1.45
N ASP A 32 -2.57 -3.21 0.37
CA ASP A 32 -1.13 -2.90 0.34
C ASP A 32 -0.72 -1.79 1.31
N ILE A 33 -1.57 -0.77 1.52
CA ILE A 33 -1.34 0.24 2.56
C ILE A 33 -1.43 -0.39 3.95
N ILE A 34 -2.32 -1.36 4.21
CA ILE A 34 -2.42 -2.02 5.52
C ILE A 34 -1.18 -2.89 5.78
N ASP A 35 -0.78 -3.74 4.82
CA ASP A 35 0.35 -4.66 4.96
C ASP A 35 1.71 -3.94 5.05
N ALA A 36 1.77 -2.65 4.70
CA ALA A 36 2.92 -1.78 4.96
C ALA A 36 3.13 -1.45 6.45
N PHE A 37 2.11 -1.63 7.31
CA PHE A 37 2.20 -1.43 8.76
C PHE A 37 2.20 -2.78 9.50
N THR A 38 3.03 -2.91 10.52
CA THR A 38 3.00 -4.07 11.42
C THR A 38 1.76 -4.08 12.31
N GLU A 39 1.31 -5.27 12.75
CA GLU A 39 0.16 -5.43 13.65
C GLU A 39 0.21 -4.51 14.89
N GLU A 40 1.39 -4.32 15.50
CA GLU A 40 1.58 -3.40 16.66
C GLU A 40 1.42 -1.92 16.28
N GLN A 41 1.79 -1.53 15.06
CA GLN A 41 1.54 -0.17 14.55
C GLN A 41 0.06 0.05 14.27
N VAL A 42 -0.62 -0.93 13.64
CA VAL A 42 -2.07 -0.88 13.39
C VAL A 42 -2.86 -0.78 14.70
N GLU A 43 -2.64 -1.68 15.67
CA GLU A 43 -3.33 -1.63 16.98
C GLU A 43 -3.18 -0.27 17.69
N GLU A 44 -2.00 0.38 17.58
CA GLU A 44 -1.70 1.66 18.24
C GLU A 44 -2.06 2.89 17.36
N ILE A 45 -2.37 2.71 16.07
CA ILE A 45 -3.12 3.68 15.24
C ILE A 45 -4.60 3.65 15.65
N GLU A 46 -5.24 2.48 15.62
CA GLU A 46 -6.64 2.27 16.01
C GLU A 46 -6.95 2.77 17.41
N ARG A 47 -6.01 2.64 18.34
CA ARG A 47 -6.12 3.17 19.70
C ARG A 47 -6.20 4.70 19.79
N ARG A 48 -5.77 5.42 18.75
CA ARG A 48 -5.77 6.89 18.67
C ARG A 48 -6.83 7.43 17.72
N LEU A 49 -7.33 6.61 16.79
CA LEU A 49 -8.53 6.90 16.02
C LEU A 49 -9.74 6.93 16.96
N ASP A 50 -10.47 8.06 16.97
CA ASP A 50 -11.79 8.16 17.62
C ASP A 50 -12.92 7.68 16.67
N SER A 51 -12.62 7.35 15.41
CA SER A 51 -13.57 7.05 14.34
C SER A 51 -13.94 5.55 14.21
N GLY A 52 -12.95 4.67 14.03
CA GLY A 52 -13.17 3.27 13.67
C GLY A 52 -11.91 2.40 13.76
N ASP A 53 -11.89 1.30 13.01
CA ASP A 53 -10.67 0.50 12.79
C ASP A 53 -9.81 1.11 11.64
N PHE A 54 -8.59 0.58 11.42
CA PHE A 54 -7.68 1.17 10.43
C PHE A 54 -8.17 0.97 8.99
N PHE A 55 -9.00 -0.04 8.74
CA PHE A 55 -9.61 -0.31 7.43
C PHE A 55 -10.75 0.68 7.12
N GLU A 56 -11.58 1.02 8.13
CA GLU A 56 -12.59 2.08 8.02
C GLU A 56 -11.92 3.44 7.76
N PHE A 57 -10.86 3.78 8.52
CA PHE A 57 -10.06 4.99 8.31
C PHE A 57 -9.46 5.09 6.91
N LEU A 58 -8.82 4.02 6.39
CA LEU A 58 -8.27 4.03 5.04
C LEU A 58 -9.35 4.08 3.97
N THR A 59 -10.54 3.51 4.22
CA THR A 59 -11.67 3.62 3.30
C THR A 59 -12.26 5.03 3.28
N GLU A 60 -12.30 5.75 4.41
CA GLU A 60 -12.65 7.18 4.44
C GLU A 60 -11.59 8.04 3.72
N LEU A 61 -10.30 7.74 3.89
CA LEU A 61 -9.20 8.45 3.23
C LEU A 61 -9.20 8.25 1.71
N LEU A 62 -9.50 7.04 1.23
CA LEU A 62 -9.54 6.72 -0.20
C LEU A 62 -10.82 7.21 -0.91
N ASP A 63 -11.90 7.55 -0.17
CA ASP A 63 -13.07 8.29 -0.70
C ASP A 63 -12.80 9.82 -0.76
N GLU A 64 -11.82 10.32 0.00
CA GLU A 64 -11.34 11.71 -0.05
C GLU A 64 -10.25 11.94 -1.12
N TRP A 65 -9.41 10.94 -1.40
CA TRP A 65 -8.38 10.99 -2.45
C TRP A 65 -9.00 11.14 -3.86
N SER A 66 -8.37 11.96 -4.70
CA SER A 66 -8.89 12.25 -6.05
C SER A 66 -8.77 11.08 -7.03
N GLY A 67 -7.74 10.24 -6.87
CA GLY A 67 -7.29 9.31 -7.91
C GLY A 67 -6.66 10.01 -9.12
N ASP A 68 -6.17 11.24 -9.00
CA ASP A 68 -5.39 11.93 -10.06
C ASP A 68 -3.86 11.75 -9.88
N ASP A 69 -3.31 11.87 -8.66
CA ASP A 69 -1.86 11.85 -8.38
C ASP A 69 -1.48 10.99 -7.16
N ILE A 70 -0.37 10.25 -7.23
CA ILE A 70 0.10 9.33 -6.16
C ILE A 70 0.71 10.09 -4.98
N ASP A 71 1.39 11.20 -5.20
CA ASP A 71 2.00 11.94 -4.09
C ASP A 71 0.93 12.65 -3.21
N GLU A 72 -0.26 12.98 -3.77
CA GLU A 72 -1.43 13.42 -2.98
C GLU A 72 -1.88 12.35 -1.97
N LEU A 73 -1.84 11.06 -2.34
CA LEU A 73 -2.16 9.96 -1.42
C LEU A 73 -1.21 9.92 -0.22
N PHE A 74 0.09 10.12 -0.44
CA PHE A 74 1.07 10.16 0.66
C PHE A 74 0.88 11.42 1.52
N GLU A 75 0.62 12.60 0.93
CA GLU A 75 0.27 13.83 1.68
C GLU A 75 -0.99 13.66 2.54
N LEU A 76 -2.03 12.98 2.03
CA LEU A 76 -3.25 12.68 2.77
C LEU A 76 -2.98 11.73 3.95
N ILE A 77 -2.23 10.64 3.74
CA ILE A 77 -1.87 9.69 4.80
C ILE A 77 -1.00 10.38 5.87
N GLU A 78 0.01 11.17 5.49
CA GLU A 78 0.80 11.97 6.43
C GLU A 78 -0.07 12.94 7.25
N THR A 79 -0.97 13.66 6.59
CA THR A 79 -1.84 14.66 7.23
C THR A 79 -2.79 14.02 8.25
N GLN A 80 -3.49 12.97 7.84
CA GLN A 80 -4.50 12.29 8.67
C GLN A 80 -3.84 11.53 9.85
N LEU A 81 -2.68 10.90 9.64
CA LEU A 81 -1.89 10.32 10.73
C LEU A 81 -1.30 11.41 11.66
N GLY A 82 -0.93 12.56 11.10
CA GLY A 82 -0.42 13.73 11.83
C GLY A 82 -1.41 14.26 12.87
N ASP A 83 -2.70 14.32 12.56
CA ASP A 83 -3.74 14.78 13.50
C ASP A 83 -3.89 13.83 14.71
N VAL A 84 -3.78 12.50 14.51
CA VAL A 84 -3.67 11.51 15.60
C VAL A 84 -2.26 11.43 16.24
N SER A 85 -1.41 12.43 15.98
CA SER A 85 -0.05 12.57 16.52
C SER A 85 0.91 11.44 16.13
N ILE A 86 0.80 10.97 14.89
CA ILE A 86 1.66 9.96 14.27
C ILE A 86 2.44 10.63 13.14
N ASP A 87 3.76 10.57 13.24
CA ASP A 87 4.73 11.11 12.29
C ASP A 87 5.12 9.95 11.36
N LEU A 88 4.67 10.01 10.11
CA LEU A 88 5.00 9.03 9.08
C LEU A 88 6.27 9.47 8.35
N LYS A 89 7.15 8.51 8.05
CA LYS A 89 8.32 8.68 7.19
C LYS A 89 8.40 7.51 6.23
N TYR A 90 8.96 7.74 5.05
CA TYR A 90 9.17 6.71 4.04
C TYR A 90 10.39 6.99 3.19
N GLU A 91 10.99 5.94 2.65
CA GLU A 91 12.06 6.07 1.66
C GLU A 91 11.46 6.43 0.29
N LEU A 92 11.58 7.69 -0.15
CA LEU A 92 11.28 8.05 -1.53
C LEU A 92 12.12 7.20 -2.48
N ALA A 93 11.45 6.40 -3.32
CA ALA A 93 12.08 5.91 -4.54
C ALA A 93 12.44 7.12 -5.43
N GLU A 94 13.70 7.19 -5.88
CA GLU A 94 14.26 8.32 -6.64
C GLU A 94 13.37 8.73 -7.82
N GLY A 95 12.70 9.87 -7.71
CA GLY A 95 11.81 10.38 -8.76
C GLY A 95 10.76 11.41 -8.31
N GLY A 96 10.34 11.40 -7.04
CA GLY A 96 9.46 12.43 -6.47
C GLY A 96 10.21 13.74 -6.16
N ASP A 97 9.59 14.89 -6.43
CA ASP A 97 10.16 16.24 -6.27
C ASP A 97 9.36 17.04 -5.22
N ASP A 98 9.67 16.85 -3.92
CA ASP A 98 9.23 17.77 -2.85
C ASP A 98 10.32 18.01 -1.76
N ASP A 99 10.20 19.14 -1.04
CA ASP A 99 11.25 19.84 -0.28
C ASP A 99 11.49 19.28 1.16
N GLY A 100 11.57 17.94 1.30
CA GLY A 100 11.47 17.20 2.59
C GLY A 100 12.70 17.11 3.52
N LYS A 101 13.91 17.50 3.06
CA LYS A 101 15.24 17.46 3.76
C LYS A 101 15.92 16.11 4.08
N GLU A 102 17.16 16.04 3.61
CA GLU A 102 18.35 15.50 4.32
C GLU A 102 18.22 14.15 5.08
N ALA A 103 18.08 13.06 4.33
CA ALA A 103 18.70 11.78 4.70
C ALA A 103 19.93 11.55 3.79
N ASP A 104 21.11 11.33 4.40
CA ASP A 104 22.38 11.13 3.66
C ASP A 104 22.58 9.63 3.34
N VAL A 105 23.11 9.37 2.15
CA VAL A 105 23.24 8.07 1.47
C VAL A 105 23.78 6.92 2.34
N ASP A 106 23.24 5.72 2.16
CA ASP A 106 24.06 4.49 2.15
C ASP A 106 23.77 3.69 0.85
N ASP A 107 24.82 3.13 0.26
CA ASP A 107 24.87 2.56 -1.09
C ASP A 107 25.43 1.13 -1.00
N ASP A 108 24.56 0.12 -0.87
CA ASP A 108 24.98 -1.29 -0.75
C ASP A 108 23.98 -2.29 -1.39
N GLU A 109 24.38 -2.74 -2.59
CA GLU A 109 24.20 -4.06 -3.22
C GLU A 109 22.81 -4.63 -3.64
N ASP A 110 22.78 -5.06 -4.91
CA ASP A 110 22.01 -6.12 -5.59
C ASP A 110 20.49 -6.28 -5.34
N VAL A 111 19.71 -5.75 -6.30
CA VAL A 111 18.41 -6.34 -6.69
C VAL A 111 18.67 -7.46 -7.69
N ASP A 112 18.66 -8.70 -7.22
CA ASP A 112 18.66 -9.90 -8.08
C ASP A 112 17.22 -10.08 -8.63
N ASP A 113 17.09 -9.92 -9.95
CA ASP A 113 15.82 -9.85 -10.71
C ASP A 113 15.38 -11.26 -11.14
N ASP A 114 14.99 -12.10 -10.16
CA ASP A 114 14.56 -13.50 -10.34
C ASP A 114 13.02 -13.61 -10.26
N ASP A 115 12.32 -12.79 -11.06
CA ASP A 115 10.85 -12.77 -11.20
C ASP A 115 10.40 -13.82 -12.24
N ASP A 116 10.57 -15.11 -11.90
CA ASP A 116 10.24 -16.26 -12.77
C ASP A 116 8.70 -16.51 -12.80
N LEU A 117 8.00 -15.64 -13.53
CA LEU A 117 6.54 -15.68 -13.73
C LEU A 117 6.10 -16.79 -14.70
N ASP A 118 5.77 -17.97 -14.16
CA ASP A 118 5.23 -19.11 -14.92
C ASP A 118 3.68 -19.05 -15.02
N GLU A 119 3.15 -18.37 -16.06
CA GLU A 119 1.71 -18.27 -16.38
C GLU A 119 1.20 -19.45 -17.25
N GLU A 120 0.21 -20.28 -16.82
CA GLU A 120 -0.39 -21.36 -17.67
C GLU A 120 -1.91 -21.69 -17.49
N GLU A 121 -2.49 -22.34 -18.54
CA GLU A 121 -3.85 -22.98 -18.72
C GLU A 121 -3.67 -24.28 -19.57
N GLU A 122 -4.56 -25.25 -19.85
CA GLU A 122 -6.03 -25.49 -19.77
C GLU A 122 -6.45 -26.22 -18.45
N GLU A 123 -7.70 -26.55 -18.09
CA GLU A 123 -9.02 -26.54 -18.75
C GLU A 123 -10.13 -25.99 -17.80
N GLU A 124 -11.16 -25.29 -18.35
CA GLU A 124 -12.49 -25.22 -17.70
C GLU A 124 -13.23 -26.59 -17.73
N GLU A 125 -14.21 -26.73 -16.83
CA GLU A 125 -15.48 -27.51 -16.90
C GLU A 125 -15.79 -28.37 -18.19
N GLU A 126 -16.46 -29.53 -18.13
CA GLU A 126 -17.64 -29.82 -17.30
C GLU A 126 -17.97 -31.33 -17.12
N LYS A 127 -18.29 -31.68 -15.87
CA LYS A 127 -19.21 -32.73 -15.38
C LYS A 127 -19.86 -33.70 -16.41
N LYS A 128 -19.94 -35.01 -16.08
CA LYS A 128 -21.25 -35.71 -15.90
C LYS A 128 -21.21 -37.09 -15.23
N ASP A 129 -22.32 -37.36 -14.54
CA ASP A 129 -22.60 -38.44 -13.58
C ASP A 129 -23.03 -39.78 -14.22
N ARG A 130 -22.92 -40.88 -13.44
CA ARG A 130 -23.52 -42.24 -13.56
C ARG A 130 -22.72 -43.40 -14.18
N GLY A 131 -22.72 -44.54 -13.46
CA GLY A 131 -22.27 -45.83 -13.99
C GLY A 131 -22.24 -47.02 -13.02
N ASP A 132 -23.29 -47.28 -12.22
CA ASP A 132 -23.44 -48.56 -11.49
C ASP A 132 -23.58 -49.74 -12.47
N TYR A 133 -22.69 -50.76 -12.40
CA TYR A 133 -22.95 -52.13 -12.87
C TYR A 133 -21.93 -53.18 -12.36
#